data_AF-A0A3B1D0B9-F1
#
_entry.id   AF-A0A3B1D0B9-F1
#
_cell.length_a   1.000
_cell.length_b   1.000
_cell.length_c   1.000
_cell.angle_alpha   90.00
_cell.angle_beta   90.00
_cell.angle_gamma   90.00
#
_symmetry.space_group_name_H-M   'P 1'
#
loop_
_entity.id
_entity.type
_entity.pdbx_description
1 polymer ?
#
loop_
_entity_poly.entity_id
_entity_poly.type
_entity_poly.pdbx_seq_one_letter_code
_entity_poly.pdbx_strand_id
1 'polypeptide(L)'
;WNNHHHLFQITEKINGKILWANLHLLFWLSLIPFTTSWIGENYTAPVPVALYGFVLLMSAIAYFVLQGFIIRHHDKEFVLRKAVGKDFKGKISIALYIIGTGISFLNTWFAIIAYAVVAVIWFIPDRRIEKSIN
;
A
#
# COMPACT_ATOMS: atom_id res chain seq x y z
N TRP A 1 -5.41 7.08 0.75
CA TRP A 1 -5.41 8.55 0.61
C TRP A 1 -4.73 9.22 1.80
N ASN A 2 -5.19 9.08 3.05
CA ASN A 2 -4.57 9.70 4.24
C ASN A 2 -3.03 9.55 4.30
N ASN A 3 -2.50 8.33 4.18
CA ASN A 3 -1.05 8.12 4.25
C ASN A 3 -0.28 8.78 3.10
N HIS A 4 -0.86 8.80 1.90
CA HIS A 4 -0.28 9.46 0.73
C HIS A 4 -0.31 10.98 0.91
N HIS A 5 -1.40 11.54 1.44
CA HIS A 5 -1.51 12.95 1.75
C HIS A 5 -0.45 13.38 2.78
N HIS A 6 -0.35 12.67 3.92
CA HIS A 6 0.68 12.95 4.93
C HIS A 6 2.11 12.80 4.38
N LEU A 7 2.35 11.80 3.52
CA LEU A 7 3.65 11.61 2.85
C LEU A 7 4.04 12.82 1.99
N PHE A 8 3.12 13.34 1.19
CA PHE A 8 3.37 14.52 0.36
C PHE A 8 3.39 15.82 1.17
N GLN A 9 2.65 15.91 2.27
CA GLN A 9 2.65 17.08 3.16
C GLN A 9 4.04 17.34 3.77
N ILE A 10 4.80 16.28 4.06
CA ILE A 10 6.16 16.39 4.62
C ILE A 10 7.26 16.34 3.55
N THR A 11 6.90 16.22 2.27
CA THR A 11 7.87 16.20 1.16
C THR A 11 8.21 17.62 0.75
N GLU A 12 9.48 18.02 0.89
CA GLU A 12 9.93 19.39 0.60
C GLU A 12 10.31 19.59 -0.88
N LYS A 13 10.88 18.56 -1.51
CA LYS A 13 11.43 18.60 -2.88
C LYS A 13 10.87 17.45 -3.72
N ILE A 14 10.44 17.77 -4.94
CA ILE A 14 9.92 16.80 -5.92
C ILE A 14 10.81 16.83 -7.17
N ASN A 15 11.13 15.64 -7.70
CA ASN A 15 11.84 15.47 -8.97
C ASN A 15 11.10 14.48 -9.89
N GLY A 16 11.59 14.33 -11.13
CA GLY A 16 10.98 13.43 -12.11
C GLY A 16 10.87 11.97 -11.65
N LYS A 17 11.82 11.46 -10.87
CA LYS A 17 11.78 10.07 -10.35
C LYS A 17 10.64 9.88 -9.34
N ILE A 18 10.41 10.87 -8.46
CA ILE A 18 9.30 10.87 -7.50
C ILE A 18 7.96 10.93 -8.25
N LEU A 19 7.86 11.75 -9.30
CA LEU A 19 6.64 11.81 -10.13
C LEU A 19 6.33 10.48 -10.82
N TRP A 20 7.34 9.82 -11.40
CA TRP A 20 7.18 8.48 -12.00
C TRP A 20 6.77 7.43 -10.98
N ALA A 21 7.36 7.44 -9.78
CA ALA A 21 6.96 6.54 -8.70
C ALA A 21 5.51 6.80 -8.24
N ASN A 22 5.09 8.07 -8.21
CA ASN A 22 3.71 8.43 -7.91
C ASN A 22 2.74 7.97 -9.00
N LEU A 23 3.09 8.12 -10.29
CA LEU A 23 2.29 7.59 -11.40
C LEU A 23 2.16 6.07 -11.34
N HIS A 24 3.25 5.36 -11.00
CA HIS A 24 3.23 3.91 -10.78
C HIS A 24 2.25 3.52 -9.66
N LEU A 25 2.22 4.26 -8.55
CA LEU A 25 1.23 4.06 -7.49
C LEU A 25 -0.20 4.34 -7.98
N LEU A 26 -0.43 5.47 -8.65
CA LEU A 26 -1.75 5.85 -9.14
C LEU A 26 -2.30 4.84 -10.15
N PHE A 27 -1.44 4.24 -10.98
CA PHE A 27 -1.82 3.16 -11.88
C PHE A 27 -2.42 1.97 -11.13
N TRP A 28 -1.78 1.49 -10.07
CA TRP A 28 -2.33 0.35 -9.31
C TRP A 28 -3.59 0.73 -8.55
N LEU A 29 -3.65 1.94 -7.98
CA LEU A 29 -4.84 2.43 -7.28
C LEU A 29 -6.05 2.57 -8.21
N SER A 30 -5.86 2.93 -9.48
CA SER A 30 -6.96 3.04 -10.44
C SER A 30 -7.57 1.70 -10.83
N LEU A 31 -6.87 0.59 -10.61
CA LEU A 31 -7.37 -0.77 -10.86
C LEU A 31 -8.17 -1.35 -9.68
N ILE A 32 -8.13 -0.71 -8.50
CA ILE A 32 -8.86 -1.18 -7.31
C ILE A 32 -10.37 -1.21 -7.55
N PRO A 33 -11.04 -0.18 -8.11
CA PRO A 33 -12.49 -0.23 -8.34
C PRO A 33 -12.91 -1.37 -9.26
N PHE A 34 -12.15 -1.60 -10.33
CA PHE A 34 -12.40 -2.70 -11.28
C PHE A 34 -12.31 -4.06 -10.59
N THR A 35 -11.21 -4.33 -9.89
CA THR A 35 -11.01 -5.60 -9.18
C THR A 35 -11.98 -5.79 -8.00
N THR A 36 -12.39 -4.70 -7.34
CA THR A 36 -13.40 -4.70 -6.27
C THR A 36 -14.79 -5.03 -6.81
N SER A 37 -15.17 -4.48 -7.97
CA SER A 37 -16.43 -4.84 -8.62
C SER A 37 -16.44 -6.33 -8.99
N TRP A 38 -15.32 -6.82 -9.54
CA TRP A 38 -15.24 -8.20 -10.01
C TRP A 38 -15.32 -9.22 -8.87
N ILE A 39 -14.63 -8.97 -7.74
CA ILE A 39 -14.77 -9.81 -6.54
C ILE A 39 -16.18 -9.70 -5.95
N GLY A 40 -16.86 -8.55 -6.02
CA GLY A 40 -18.23 -8.39 -5.53
C GLY A 40 -19.23 -9.33 -6.21
N GLU A 41 -19.04 -9.58 -7.52
CA GLU A 41 -19.86 -10.51 -8.30
C GLU A 41 -19.35 -11.96 -8.22
N ASN A 42 -18.07 -12.19 -7.91
CA ASN A 42 -17.41 -13.50 -8.05
C ASN A 42 -16.51 -13.88 -6.86
N TYR A 43 -16.91 -13.58 -5.62
CA TYR A 43 -16.09 -13.77 -4.40
C TYR A 43 -15.74 -15.23 -4.08
N THR A 44 -16.42 -16.20 -4.68
CA THR A 44 -16.11 -17.63 -4.57
C THR A 44 -15.10 -18.11 -5.62
N ALA A 45 -14.85 -17.32 -6.66
CA ALA A 45 -13.92 -17.68 -7.72
C ALA A 45 -12.47 -17.30 -7.32
N PRO A 46 -11.49 -18.21 -7.44
CA PRO A 46 -10.10 -17.94 -7.07
C PRO A 46 -9.45 -16.80 -7.83
N VAL A 47 -9.71 -16.70 -9.14
CA VAL A 47 -9.02 -15.74 -10.04
C VAL A 47 -9.39 -14.27 -9.71
N PRO A 48 -10.67 -13.89 -9.56
CA PRO A 48 -11.04 -12.54 -9.12
C PRO A 48 -10.42 -12.16 -7.77
N VAL A 49 -10.42 -13.08 -6.82
CA VAL A 49 -9.86 -12.86 -5.46
C VAL A 49 -8.34 -12.75 -5.48
N ALA A 50 -7.66 -13.56 -6.31
CA ALA A 50 -6.21 -13.47 -6.53
C ALA A 50 -5.83 -12.14 -7.18
N LEU A 51 -6.55 -11.73 -8.23
CA LEU A 51 -6.26 -10.48 -8.94
C LEU A 51 -6.48 -9.26 -8.04
N TYR A 52 -7.53 -9.27 -7.23
CA TYR A 52 -7.75 -8.23 -6.22
C TYR A 52 -6.57 -8.14 -5.24
N GLY A 53 -6.14 -9.28 -4.67
CA GLY A 53 -4.97 -9.34 -3.79
C GLY A 53 -3.68 -8.87 -4.47
N PHE A 54 -3.48 -9.23 -5.73
CA PHE A 54 -2.34 -8.81 -6.53
C PHE A 54 -2.31 -7.29 -6.75
N VAL A 55 -3.44 -6.66 -7.08
CA VAL A 55 -3.52 -5.20 -7.22
C VAL A 55 -3.23 -4.49 -5.89
N LEU A 56 -3.70 -5.04 -4.77
CA LEU A 56 -3.39 -4.51 -3.43
C LEU A 56 -1.91 -4.67 -3.08
N LEU A 57 -1.30 -5.82 -3.39
CA LEU A 57 0.12 -6.08 -3.23
C LEU A 57 0.95 -5.06 -4.02
N MET A 58 0.62 -4.87 -5.30
CA MET A 58 1.33 -3.96 -6.16
C MET A 58 1.15 -2.49 -5.74
N SER A 59 -0.03 -2.12 -5.24
CA SER A 59 -0.26 -0.81 -4.62
C SER A 59 0.65 -0.59 -3.40
N ALA A 60 0.79 -1.61 -2.55
CA ALA A 60 1.70 -1.55 -1.40
C ALA A 60 3.16 -1.40 -1.84
N ILE A 61 3.62 -2.22 -2.80
CA ILE A 61 4.98 -2.14 -3.35
C ILE A 61 5.24 -0.76 -3.98
N ALA A 62 4.29 -0.25 -4.78
CA ALA A 62 4.42 1.06 -5.41
C ALA A 62 4.54 2.20 -4.37
N TYR A 63 3.77 2.11 -3.28
CA TYR A 63 3.88 3.04 -2.16
C TYR A 63 5.26 2.99 -1.49
N PHE A 64 5.79 1.79 -1.25
CA PHE A 64 7.15 1.60 -0.74
C PHE A 64 8.22 2.20 -1.66
N VAL A 65 8.08 1.99 -2.96
CA VAL A 65 9.00 2.55 -3.98
C VAL A 65 8.95 4.08 -3.95
N LEU A 66 7.75 4.68 -3.92
CA LEU A 66 7.57 6.12 -3.81
C LEU A 66 8.22 6.68 -2.55
N GLN A 67 7.96 6.09 -1.38
CA GLN A 67 8.63 6.47 -0.13
C GLN A 67 10.15 6.39 -0.24
N GLY A 68 10.67 5.32 -0.84
CA GLY A 68 12.10 5.14 -1.08
C GLY A 68 12.71 6.25 -1.93
N PHE A 69 12.04 6.66 -3.01
CA PHE A 69 12.50 7.78 -3.84
C PHE A 69 12.48 9.11 -3.09
N ILE A 70 11.44 9.39 -2.31
CA ILE A 70 11.34 10.61 -1.50
C ILE A 70 12.47 10.64 -0.47
N ILE A 71 12.65 9.57 0.32
CA ILE A 71 13.69 9.48 1.36
C ILE A 71 15.10 9.62 0.79
N ARG A 72 15.36 9.08 -0.42
CA ARG A 72 16.66 9.18 -1.09
C ARG A 72 16.93 10.56 -1.68
N HIS A 73 15.89 11.32 -2.00
CA HIS A 73 16.02 12.67 -2.56
C HIS A 73 16.27 13.75 -1.49
N HIS A 74 15.92 13.48 -0.24
CA HIS A 74 16.08 14.40 0.89
C HIS A 74 17.31 14.07 1.74
N ASP A 75 17.72 15.05 2.55
CA ASP A 75 18.90 14.97 3.41
C ASP A 75 18.78 13.91 4.52
N LYS A 76 19.90 13.59 5.17
CA LYS A 76 19.96 12.53 6.19
C LYS A 76 19.07 12.81 7.41
N GLU A 77 18.85 14.08 7.73
CA GLU A 77 18.00 14.52 8.86
C GLU A 77 16.51 14.54 8.52
N PHE A 78 16.13 14.16 7.30
CA PHE A 78 14.74 14.24 6.84
C PHE A 78 13.79 13.42 7.70
N VAL A 79 12.72 14.07 8.14
CA VAL A 79 11.74 13.57 9.13
C VAL A 79 11.13 12.23 8.69
N LEU A 80 10.79 12.08 7.41
CA LEU A 80 10.24 10.82 6.88
C LEU A 80 11.18 9.63 7.07
N ARG A 81 12.50 9.84 6.98
CA ARG A 81 13.49 8.75 7.19
C ARG A 81 13.41 8.19 8.61
N LYS A 82 13.23 9.07 9.60
CA LYS A 82 13.06 8.70 11.01
C LYS A 82 11.68 8.08 11.26
N ALA A 83 10.62 8.63 10.64
CA ALA A 83 9.24 8.16 10.79
C ALA A 83 8.98 6.79 10.14
N VAL A 84 9.56 6.54 8.96
CA VAL A 84 9.42 5.26 8.23
C VAL A 84 10.17 4.15 8.95
N GLY A 85 11.41 4.38 9.40
CA GLY A 85 12.16 3.46 10.25
C GLY A 85 12.05 1.98 9.82
N LYS A 86 11.50 1.11 10.68
CA LYS A 86 11.33 -0.33 10.39
C LYS A 86 10.18 -0.67 9.43
N ASP A 87 9.30 0.28 9.12
CA ASP A 87 8.02 0.12 8.43
C ASP A 87 7.34 -1.25 8.60
N PHE A 88 6.99 -1.56 9.84
CA PHE A 88 6.37 -2.85 10.15
C PHE A 88 4.98 -3.01 9.50
N LYS A 89 4.19 -1.92 9.42
CA LYS A 89 2.83 -1.94 8.86
C LYS A 89 2.84 -2.26 7.37
N GLY A 90 3.73 -1.62 6.61
CA GLY A 90 3.86 -1.93 5.19
C GLY A 90 4.38 -3.36 4.95
N LYS A 91 5.37 -3.82 5.73
CA LYS A 91 5.93 -5.18 5.57
C LYS A 91 4.92 -6.28 5.87
N ILE A 92 4.16 -6.15 6.97
CA ILE A 92 3.12 -7.12 7.30
C ILE A 92 2.00 -7.12 6.26
N SER A 93 1.70 -5.96 5.67
CA SER A 93 0.70 -5.84 4.60
C SER A 93 1.14 -6.56 3.33
N ILE A 94 2.40 -6.38 2.90
CA ILE A 94 2.97 -7.12 1.77
C ILE A 94 2.90 -8.62 2.01
N ALA A 95 3.31 -9.09 3.20
CA ALA A 95 3.28 -10.51 3.53
C ALA A 95 1.85 -11.07 3.48
N LEU A 96 0.88 -10.36 4.09
CA LEU A 96 -0.52 -10.77 4.08
C LEU A 96 -1.13 -10.76 2.67
N TYR A 97 -0.77 -9.81 1.82
CA TYR A 97 -1.22 -9.80 0.42
C TYR A 97 -0.63 -10.94 -0.39
N ILE A 98 0.66 -11.26 -0.22
CA ILE A 98 1.29 -12.43 -0.88
C ILE A 98 0.61 -13.72 -0.43
N ILE A 99 0.45 -13.90 0.88
CA ILE A 99 -0.19 -15.09 1.46
C ILE A 99 -1.64 -15.19 0.98
N GLY A 100 -2.43 -14.12 1.09
CA GLY A 100 -3.82 -14.10 0.64
C GLY A 100 -3.97 -14.41 -0.84
N THR A 101 -3.10 -13.86 -1.68
CA THR A 101 -3.10 -14.11 -3.14
C THR A 101 -2.77 -15.57 -3.47
N GLY A 102 -1.86 -16.20 -2.72
CA GLY A 102 -1.57 -17.63 -2.87
C GLY A 102 -2.69 -18.53 -2.34
N ILE A 103 -3.23 -18.19 -1.17
CA ILE A 103 -4.26 -19.01 -0.50
C ILE A 103 -5.61 -18.95 -1.20
N SER A 104 -5.88 -17.92 -2.03
CA SER A 104 -7.14 -17.78 -2.76
C SER A 104 -7.41 -18.94 -3.72
N PHE A 105 -6.37 -19.63 -4.18
CA PHE A 105 -6.48 -20.84 -5.00
C PHE A 105 -6.92 -22.08 -4.21
N LEU A 106 -6.75 -22.07 -2.89
CA LEU A 106 -7.19 -23.15 -2.00
C LEU A 106 -8.55 -22.82 -1.37
N ASN A 107 -8.72 -21.58 -0.91
CA ASN A 107 -9.95 -21.11 -0.27
C ASN A 107 -10.01 -19.57 -0.31
N THR A 108 -11.01 -19.04 -1.01
CA THR A 108 -11.18 -17.59 -1.19
C THR A 108 -11.51 -16.85 0.10
N TRP A 109 -12.19 -17.48 1.07
CA TRP A 109 -12.54 -16.84 2.34
C TRP A 109 -11.30 -16.49 3.16
N PHE A 110 -10.29 -17.37 3.22
CA PHE A 110 -9.04 -17.06 3.93
C PHE A 110 -8.30 -15.89 3.27
N ALA A 111 -8.33 -15.79 1.93
CA ALA A 111 -7.75 -14.67 1.22
C ALA A 111 -8.49 -13.36 1.54
N ILE A 112 -9.83 -13.36 1.47
CA ILE A 112 -10.67 -12.20 1.78
C ILE A 112 -10.43 -11.74 3.23
N ILE A 113 -10.35 -12.66 4.20
CA ILE A 113 -10.03 -12.34 5.59
C ILE A 113 -8.65 -11.69 5.69
N ALA A 114 -7.63 -12.23 5.01
CA ALA A 114 -6.29 -11.63 5.00
C ALA A 114 -6.32 -10.19 4.47
N TYR A 115 -7.04 -9.93 3.38
CA TYR A 115 -7.18 -8.59 2.81
C TYR A 115 -7.96 -7.64 3.74
N ALA A 116 -9.02 -8.13 4.38
CA ALA A 116 -9.80 -7.37 5.35
C ALA A 116 -8.97 -6.99 6.58
N VAL A 117 -8.12 -7.90 7.09
CA VAL A 117 -7.18 -7.61 8.18
C VAL A 117 -6.24 -6.48 7.79
N VAL A 118 -5.70 -6.50 6.56
CA VAL A 118 -4.85 -5.39 6.08
C VAL A 118 -5.64 -4.07 6.03
N ALA A 119 -6.87 -4.09 5.53
CA ALA A 119 -7.72 -2.90 5.53
C ALA A 119 -7.91 -2.32 6.93
N VAL A 120 -8.13 -3.16 7.95
CA VAL A 120 -8.24 -2.74 9.36
C VAL A 120 -6.93 -2.15 9.89
N ILE A 121 -5.78 -2.75 9.57
CA ILE A 121 -4.45 -2.25 9.96
C ILE A 121 -4.23 -0.81 9.48
N TRP A 122 -4.73 -0.50 8.28
CA TRP A 122 -4.59 0.81 7.64
C TRP A 122 -5.74 1.78 7.92
N PHE A 123 -6.88 1.29 8.43
CA PHE A 123 -7.97 2.14 8.91
C PHE A 123 -7.52 3.02 10.07
N ILE A 124 -6.66 2.50 10.95
CA ILE A 124 -6.01 3.29 11.99
C ILE A 124 -4.82 4.06 11.35
N PRO A 125 -4.88 5.40 11.25
CA PRO A 125 -3.81 6.19 10.64
C PRO A 125 -2.47 5.91 11.31
N ASP A 126 -1.40 5.97 10.53
CA ASP A 126 -0.07 5.69 11.07
C ASP A 126 0.36 6.81 12.03
N ARG A 127 0.16 6.54 13.33
CA ARG A 127 0.55 7.42 14.45
C ARG A 127 2.03 7.83 14.42
N ARG A 128 2.87 7.19 13.61
CA ARG A 128 4.28 7.58 13.41
C ARG A 128 4.44 8.89 12.65
N ILE A 129 3.56 9.16 11.67
CA ILE A 129 3.63 10.38 10.86
C ILE A 129 2.92 11.52 11.57
N GLU A 130 1.81 11.22 12.26
CA GLU A 130 1.03 12.17 13.04
C GLU A 130 1.85 12.84 14.16
N LYS A 131 2.73 12.08 14.83
CA LYS A 131 3.66 12.59 15.87
C LYS A 131 4.79 13.48 15.36
N SER A 132 4.95 13.61 14.05
CA SER A 132 5.98 14.45 13.43
C SER A 132 5.43 15.74 12.81
N ILE A 133 4.10 15.86 12.76
CA ILE A 133 3.39 17.03 12.23
C ILE A 133 2.90 17.95 13.37
N ASN A 134 2.74 17.41 14.59
CA ASN A 134 2.53 18.16 15.85
C ASN A 134 3.82 18.17 16.68
#